data_AF-A0A7S4HE24-F1
#
_entry.id   AF-A0A7S4HE24-F1
#
_cell.length_a   1.000
_cell.length_b   1.000
_cell.length_c   1.000
_cell.angle_alpha   90.00
_cell.angle_beta   90.00
_cell.angle_gamma   90.00
#
_symmetry.space_group_name_H-M   'P 1'
#
loop_
_entity.id
_entity.type
_entity.pdbx_description
1 polymer ?
#
loop_
_entity_poly.entity_id
_entity_poly.type
_entity_poly.pdbx_seq_one_letter_code
_entity_poly.pdbx_strand_id
1 'polypeptide(L)'
;PTPSGARPTYHDNGMAHLFGFILAYFAGSEYLRLYRLDILVTSFVPLLGLLNIFALLFCVWLTYVGLHSKSPDNGTNGKGILYDYFAGTVLHPRAFGVDLKLFINSRFSMTFWFVFQLSALATPSDVARPGLVFCALGNMLYLVGFFMQEKHYTSTIDIIEDSA
;
A
#
# COMPACT_ATOMS: atom_id res chain seq x y z
N PRO A 1 -13.06 -5.06 -16.63
CA PRO A 1 -12.36 -5.38 -17.89
C PRO A 1 -11.82 -4.08 -18.43
N THR A 2 -10.59 -4.05 -18.95
CA THR A 2 -10.04 -2.82 -19.54
C THR A 2 -10.84 -2.40 -20.77
N PRO A 3 -10.73 -1.15 -21.23
CA PRO A 3 -11.31 -0.71 -22.51
C PRO A 3 -10.88 -1.60 -23.69
N SER A 4 -9.66 -2.15 -23.64
CA SER A 4 -9.15 -3.14 -24.60
C SER A 4 -9.69 -4.57 -24.43
N GLY A 5 -10.49 -4.85 -23.40
CA GLY A 5 -11.09 -6.15 -23.11
C GLY A 5 -10.22 -7.11 -22.28
N ALA A 6 -9.01 -6.69 -21.88
CA ALA A 6 -8.15 -7.49 -21.01
C ALA A 6 -8.74 -7.62 -19.59
N ARG A 7 -8.61 -8.81 -19.00
CA ARG A 7 -8.99 -9.07 -17.61
C ARG A 7 -7.75 -9.41 -16.79
N PRO A 8 -7.27 -8.50 -15.93
CA PRO A 8 -6.18 -8.81 -15.03
C PRO A 8 -6.58 -9.91 -14.04
N THR A 9 -5.73 -10.93 -13.89
CA THR A 9 -5.88 -11.96 -12.85
C THR A 9 -5.21 -11.50 -11.56
N TYR A 10 -5.93 -11.62 -10.44
CA TYR A 10 -5.45 -11.26 -9.11
C TYR A 10 -5.45 -12.48 -8.20
N HIS A 11 -4.46 -12.55 -7.30
CA HIS A 11 -4.38 -13.58 -6.27
C HIS A 11 -4.96 -13.05 -4.96
N ASP A 12 -6.03 -13.68 -4.48
CA ASP A 12 -6.63 -13.37 -3.18
C ASP A 12 -5.89 -14.11 -2.07
N ASN A 13 -4.90 -13.45 -1.49
CA ASN A 13 -4.10 -13.97 -0.38
C ASN A 13 -3.88 -12.93 0.73
N GLY A 14 -4.77 -11.93 0.82
CA GLY A 14 -4.64 -10.80 1.75
C GLY A 14 -4.53 -11.23 3.21
N MET A 15 -5.38 -12.16 3.65
CA MET A 15 -5.36 -12.68 5.03
C MET A 15 -4.06 -13.43 5.35
N ALA A 16 -3.60 -14.30 4.44
CA ALA A 16 -2.34 -15.03 4.62
C ALA A 16 -1.15 -14.07 4.67
N HIS A 17 -1.16 -13.03 3.83
CA HIS A 17 -0.17 -11.96 3.85
C HIS A 17 -0.16 -11.21 5.19
N LEU A 18 -1.33 -10.77 5.68
CA LEU A 18 -1.44 -10.03 6.93
C LEU A 18 -0.88 -10.84 8.10
N PHE A 19 -1.33 -12.08 8.28
CA PHE A 19 -0.84 -12.93 9.37
C PHE A 19 0.64 -13.25 9.24
N GLY A 20 1.11 -13.57 8.03
CA GLY A 20 2.53 -13.80 7.77
C GLY A 20 3.38 -12.58 8.11
N PHE A 21 2.90 -11.38 7.78
CA PHE A 21 3.61 -10.13 8.05
C PHE A 21 3.60 -9.77 9.53
N ILE A 22 2.49 -9.97 10.24
CA ILE A 22 2.43 -9.80 11.72
C ILE A 22 3.44 -10.75 12.38
N LEU A 23 3.42 -12.03 12.01
CA LEU A 23 4.35 -13.01 12.56
C LEU A 23 5.80 -12.64 12.27
N ALA A 24 6.10 -12.25 11.02
CA ALA A 24 7.44 -11.79 10.64
C ALA A 24 7.85 -10.53 11.40
N TYR A 25 6.94 -9.58 11.60
CA TYR A 25 7.19 -8.35 12.32
C TYR A 25 7.55 -8.61 13.80
N PHE A 26 6.76 -9.44 14.47
CA PHE A 26 7.02 -9.85 15.85
C PHE A 26 8.28 -10.71 15.98
N ALA A 27 8.47 -11.69 15.08
CA ALA A 27 9.66 -12.55 15.10
C ALA A 27 10.94 -11.74 14.86
N GLY A 28 10.91 -10.78 13.94
CA GLY A 28 12.03 -9.87 13.67
C GLY A 28 12.42 -9.03 14.89
N SER A 29 11.43 -8.55 15.65
CA SER A 29 11.65 -7.77 16.87
C SER A 29 12.07 -8.65 18.06
N GLU A 30 11.21 -9.59 18.47
CA GLU A 30 11.34 -10.27 19.76
C GLU A 30 12.29 -11.47 19.73
N TYR A 31 12.29 -12.22 18.62
CA TYR A 31 13.10 -13.42 18.48
C TYR A 31 14.48 -13.12 17.88
N LEU A 32 14.52 -12.41 16.75
CA LEU A 32 15.75 -12.09 16.03
C LEU A 32 16.45 -10.82 16.52
N ARG A 33 15.78 -9.99 17.33
CA ARG A 33 16.33 -8.74 17.90
C ARG A 33 16.87 -7.78 16.82
N LEU A 34 16.31 -7.81 15.60
CA LEU A 34 16.78 -7.00 14.47
C LEU A 34 16.42 -5.51 14.64
N TYR A 35 15.31 -5.24 15.31
CA TYR A 35 14.80 -3.90 15.57
C TYR A 35 13.91 -3.92 16.82
N ARG A 36 13.53 -2.74 17.30
CA ARG A 36 12.57 -2.61 18.42
C ARG A 36 11.13 -2.62 17.90
N LEU A 37 10.21 -3.16 18.68
CA LEU A 37 8.80 -3.24 18.29
C LEU A 37 8.15 -1.86 18.09
N ASP A 38 8.68 -0.81 18.71
CA ASP A 38 8.24 0.58 18.57
C ASP A 38 8.97 1.37 17.46
N ILE A 39 9.71 0.70 16.58
CA ILE A 39 10.54 1.33 15.54
C ILE A 39 9.76 2.26 14.61
N LEU A 40 8.52 1.91 14.25
CA LEU A 40 7.75 2.68 13.27
C LEU A 40 7.29 4.02 13.84
N VAL A 41 6.98 4.08 15.13
CA VAL A 41 6.62 5.32 15.83
C VAL A 41 7.86 6.18 16.07
N THR A 42 8.95 5.56 16.54
CA THR A 42 10.20 6.30 16.81
C THR A 42 10.84 6.87 15.55
N SER A 43 10.68 6.20 14.40
CA SER A 43 11.24 6.59 13.10
C SER A 43 10.22 7.24 12.17
N PHE A 44 9.08 7.70 12.69
CA PHE A 44 7.97 8.15 11.86
C PHE A 44 8.32 9.36 10.96
N VAL A 45 8.99 10.37 11.51
CA VAL A 45 9.38 11.58 10.77
C VAL A 45 10.32 11.27 9.58
N PRO A 46 11.46 10.57 9.76
CA PRO A 46 12.31 10.23 8.62
C PRO A 46 11.60 9.28 7.64
N LEU A 47 10.74 8.37 8.12
CA LEU A 47 9.95 7.50 7.26
C LEU A 47 9.01 8.31 6.36
N LEU A 48 8.31 9.31 6.90
CA LEU A 48 7.45 10.19 6.11
C LEU A 48 8.23 10.89 5.00
N GLY A 49 9.41 11.43 5.31
CA GLY A 49 10.27 12.08 4.32
C GLY A 49 10.68 11.12 3.20
N LEU A 50 11.13 9.92 3.56
CA LEU A 50 11.53 8.88 2.62
C LEU A 50 10.38 8.45 1.71
N LEU A 51 9.20 8.20 2.27
CA LEU A 51 8.02 7.75 1.51
C LEU A 51 7.51 8.84 0.55
N ASN A 52 7.57 10.11 0.93
CA ASN A 52 7.20 11.21 0.04
C ASN A 52 8.17 11.35 -1.14
N ILE A 53 9.47 11.32 -0.88
CA ILE A 53 10.49 11.37 -1.94
C ILE A 53 10.33 10.17 -2.87
N PHE A 54 10.16 8.98 -2.30
CA PHE A 54 9.91 7.76 -3.07
C PHE A 54 8.65 7.88 -3.93
N ALA A 55 7.52 8.33 -3.37
CA ALA A 55 6.27 8.48 -4.11
C ALA A 55 6.43 9.45 -5.30
N LEU A 56 7.08 10.60 -5.08
CA LEU A 56 7.30 11.58 -6.15
C LEU A 56 8.12 11.00 -7.30
N LEU A 57 9.24 10.32 -6.98
CA LEU A 57 10.09 9.66 -7.96
C LEU A 57 9.38 8.49 -8.66
N PHE A 58 8.59 7.74 -7.91
CA PHE A 58 7.84 6.60 -8.43
C PHE A 58 6.76 7.05 -9.42
N CYS A 59 6.04 8.15 -9.16
CA CYS A 59 5.11 8.74 -10.12
C CYS A 59 5.81 9.23 -11.39
N VAL A 60 7.04 9.78 -11.28
CA VAL A 60 7.81 10.19 -12.48
C VAL A 60 8.14 8.97 -13.32
N TRP A 61 8.55 7.87 -12.67
CA TRP A 61 8.80 6.61 -13.34
C TRP A 61 7.55 6.02 -13.99
N LEU A 62 6.40 6.01 -13.31
CA LEU A 62 5.13 5.55 -13.89
C LEU A 62 4.72 6.38 -15.11
N THR A 63 4.85 7.69 -15.03
CA THR A 63 4.60 8.62 -16.15
C THR A 63 5.50 8.29 -17.34
N TYR A 64 6.79 8.07 -17.08
CA TYR A 64 7.74 7.68 -18.12
C TYR A 64 7.35 6.35 -18.78
N VAL A 65 6.97 5.33 -17.99
CA VAL A 65 6.54 4.02 -18.48
C VAL A 65 5.26 4.14 -19.32
N GLY A 66 4.28 4.93 -18.88
CA GLY A 66 3.02 5.10 -19.61
C GLY A 66 3.20 5.82 -20.94
N LEU A 67 4.01 6.87 -20.99
CA LEU A 67 4.30 7.61 -22.22
C LEU A 67 5.09 6.79 -23.26
N HIS A 68 5.89 5.81 -22.81
CA HIS A 68 6.67 4.93 -23.70
C HIS A 68 6.01 3.57 -23.95
N SER A 69 4.84 3.33 -23.36
CA SER A 69 4.11 2.08 -23.54
C SER A 69 3.43 2.03 -24.91
N LYS A 70 3.48 0.85 -25.55
CA LYS A 70 2.72 0.57 -26.79
C LYS A 70 1.33 -0.01 -26.53
N SER A 71 0.97 -0.23 -25.27
CA SER A 71 -0.35 -0.74 -24.87
C SER A 71 -1.43 0.32 -25.13
N PRO A 72 -2.59 -0.05 -25.70
CA PRO A 72 -3.70 0.88 -25.94
C PRO A 72 -4.35 1.41 -24.65
N ASP A 73 -4.17 0.72 -23.51
CA ASP A 73 -4.70 1.14 -22.21
C ASP A 73 -3.77 2.13 -21.47
N ASN A 74 -2.63 2.49 -22.06
CA ASN A 74 -1.65 3.40 -21.48
C ASN A 74 -1.42 4.56 -22.44
N GLY A 75 -1.18 5.75 -21.91
CA GLY A 75 -0.85 6.90 -22.73
C GLY A 75 -1.05 8.24 -22.04
N THR A 76 -0.93 9.30 -22.85
CA THR A 76 -1.16 10.68 -22.42
C THR A 76 -2.65 11.00 -22.40
N ASN A 77 -3.06 11.85 -21.46
CA ASN A 77 -4.38 12.45 -21.42
C ASN A 77 -4.51 13.66 -22.38
N GLY A 78 -3.43 14.06 -23.05
CA GLY A 78 -3.40 15.16 -24.02
C GLY A 78 -3.45 16.57 -23.42
N LYS A 79 -3.40 16.69 -22.08
CA LYS A 79 -3.48 17.98 -21.35
C LYS A 79 -2.12 18.49 -20.86
N GLY A 80 -1.03 17.83 -21.27
CA GLY A 80 0.35 18.18 -20.93
C GLY A 80 0.95 17.30 -19.83
N ILE A 81 2.28 17.30 -19.74
CA ILE A 81 3.04 16.34 -18.92
C ILE A 81 2.79 16.45 -17.41
N LEU A 82 2.50 17.67 -16.92
CA LEU A 82 2.17 17.89 -15.51
C LEU A 82 0.80 17.30 -15.15
N TYR A 83 -0.14 17.33 -16.09
CA TYR A 83 -1.45 16.71 -15.90
C TYR A 83 -1.31 15.18 -15.93
N ASP A 84 -0.53 14.66 -16.87
CA ASP A 84 -0.26 13.22 -16.98
C ASP A 84 0.44 12.66 -15.73
N TYR A 85 1.36 13.43 -15.13
CA TYR A 85 1.99 13.08 -13.87
C TYR A 85 1.00 12.98 -12.70
N PHE A 86 -0.01 13.85 -12.67
CA PHE A 86 -1.00 13.88 -11.58
C PHE A 86 -2.15 12.90 -11.79
N ALA A 87 -2.65 12.78 -13.02
CA ALA A 87 -3.80 11.96 -13.37
C ALA A 87 -3.43 10.50 -13.68
N GLY A 88 -2.14 10.20 -13.85
CA GLY A 88 -1.66 8.89 -14.24
C GLY A 88 -1.67 8.67 -15.76
N THR A 89 -0.88 7.69 -16.19
CA THR A 89 -0.70 7.34 -17.61
C THR A 89 -0.77 5.84 -17.89
N VAL A 90 -0.84 5.02 -16.83
CA VAL A 90 -0.87 3.56 -16.93
C VAL A 90 -2.07 3.02 -16.18
N LEU A 91 -2.99 2.33 -16.86
CA LEU A 91 -4.19 1.79 -16.21
C LEU A 91 -3.84 0.64 -15.23
N HIS A 92 -2.96 -0.27 -15.62
CA HIS A 92 -2.54 -1.41 -14.78
C HIS A 92 -1.02 -1.59 -14.81
N PRO A 93 -0.25 -0.80 -14.07
CA PRO A 93 1.20 -0.95 -14.02
C PRO A 93 1.55 -2.30 -13.37
N ARG A 94 2.28 -3.13 -14.12
CA ARG A 94 2.71 -4.46 -13.67
C ARG A 94 4.23 -4.56 -13.61
N ALA A 95 4.74 -5.01 -12.47
CA ALA A 95 6.15 -5.33 -12.28
C ALA A 95 6.27 -6.71 -11.64
N PHE A 96 7.18 -7.55 -12.14
CA PHE A 96 7.43 -8.90 -11.61
C PHE A 96 6.18 -9.78 -11.45
N GLY A 97 5.17 -9.61 -12.33
CA GLY A 97 3.93 -10.36 -12.28
C GLY A 97 2.90 -9.85 -11.25
N VAL A 98 3.18 -8.75 -10.57
CA VAL A 98 2.29 -8.11 -9.58
C VAL A 98 1.73 -6.81 -10.14
N ASP A 99 0.44 -6.57 -9.87
CA ASP A 99 -0.21 -5.29 -10.13
C ASP A 99 0.18 -4.27 -9.05
N LEU A 100 0.84 -3.19 -9.47
CA LEU A 100 1.44 -2.22 -8.55
C LEU A 100 0.38 -1.42 -7.80
N LYS A 101 -0.82 -1.20 -8.35
CA LYS A 101 -1.89 -0.48 -7.64
C LYS A 101 -2.39 -1.29 -6.47
N LEU A 102 -2.74 -2.55 -6.74
CA LEU A 102 -3.20 -3.46 -5.69
C LEU A 102 -2.11 -3.69 -4.65
N PHE A 103 -0.85 -3.84 -5.10
CA PHE A 103 0.27 -4.05 -4.19
C PHE A 103 0.52 -2.85 -3.26
N ILE A 104 0.62 -1.64 -3.81
CA ILE A 104 0.92 -0.45 -3.00
C ILE A 104 -0.24 -0.14 -2.05
N ASN A 105 -1.49 -0.24 -2.53
CA ASN A 105 -2.64 0.01 -1.67
C ASN A 105 -2.81 -1.07 -0.58
N SER A 106 -2.96 -2.33 -0.99
CA SER A 106 -3.26 -3.40 -0.03
C SER A 106 -2.02 -3.88 0.73
N ARG A 107 -0.96 -4.29 0.03
CA ARG A 107 0.18 -5.00 0.65
C ARG A 107 1.12 -4.06 1.38
N PHE A 108 1.33 -2.85 0.86
CA PHE A 108 2.21 -1.88 1.48
C PHE A 108 1.46 -0.98 2.46
N SER A 109 0.47 -0.20 1.99
CA SER A 109 -0.19 0.83 2.80
C SER A 109 -1.07 0.25 3.92
N MET A 110 -2.00 -0.65 3.61
CA MET A 110 -2.90 -1.22 4.63
C MET A 110 -2.15 -2.07 5.66
N THR A 111 -1.15 -2.86 5.22
CA THR A 111 -0.29 -3.60 6.15
C THR A 111 0.55 -2.66 7.01
N PHE A 112 1.13 -1.60 6.43
CA PHE A 112 1.87 -0.58 7.18
C PHE A 112 0.99 0.05 8.26
N TRP A 113 -0.23 0.44 7.92
CA TRP A 113 -1.18 0.99 8.89
C TRP A 113 -1.44 0.00 10.03
N PHE A 114 -1.63 -1.29 9.74
CA PHE A 114 -1.82 -2.32 10.77
C PHE A 114 -0.63 -2.40 11.73
N VAL A 115 0.58 -2.56 11.20
CA VAL A 115 1.79 -2.71 12.03
C VAL A 115 2.19 -1.42 12.74
N PHE A 116 1.82 -0.26 12.20
CA PHE A 116 2.00 1.02 12.87
C PHE A 116 1.22 1.07 14.18
N GLN A 117 0.00 0.53 14.20
CA GLN A 117 -0.79 0.43 15.44
C GLN A 117 -0.14 -0.53 16.45
N LEU A 118 0.45 -1.65 16.00
CA LEU A 118 1.23 -2.54 16.89
C LEU A 118 2.43 -1.81 17.48
N SER A 119 3.16 -1.05 16.66
CA SER A 119 4.30 -0.24 17.10
C SER A 119 3.89 0.85 18.10
N ALA A 120 2.71 1.46 17.93
CA ALA A 120 2.20 2.46 18.85
C ALA A 120 1.82 1.85 20.21
N LEU A 121 1.21 0.67 20.21
CA LEU A 121 0.91 -0.06 21.45
C LEU A 121 2.17 -0.56 22.16
N ALA A 122 3.21 -0.91 21.41
CA ALA A 122 4.50 -1.35 21.96
C ALA A 122 5.35 -0.21 22.55
N THR A 123 5.03 1.05 22.22
CA THR A 123 5.78 2.20 22.71
C THR A 123 5.64 2.31 24.23
N PRO A 124 6.72 2.26 25.02
CA PRO A 124 6.66 2.33 26.48
C PRO A 124 5.98 3.61 26.96
N SER A 125 5.18 3.51 28.02
CA SER A 125 4.54 4.67 28.64
C SER A 125 4.20 4.37 30.10
N ASP A 126 4.49 5.32 30.97
CA ASP A 126 4.17 5.23 32.40
C ASP A 126 2.70 5.53 32.70
N VAL A 127 1.93 5.98 31.70
CA VAL A 127 0.52 6.37 31.83
C VAL A 127 -0.36 5.39 31.06
N ALA A 128 -1.46 4.96 31.68
CA ALA A 128 -2.47 4.17 31.00
C ALA A 128 -3.08 4.99 29.85
N ARG A 129 -3.05 4.44 28.62
CA ARG A 129 -3.57 5.09 27.40
C ARG A 129 -4.75 4.31 26.82
N PRO A 130 -5.89 4.20 27.52
CA PRO A 130 -7.03 3.42 27.03
C PRO A 130 -7.54 3.93 25.68
N GLY A 131 -7.53 5.25 25.45
CA GLY A 131 -7.92 5.83 24.16
C GLY A 131 -7.04 5.36 22.98
N LEU A 132 -5.73 5.21 23.21
CA LEU A 132 -4.82 4.66 22.20
C LEU A 132 -5.16 3.19 21.92
N VAL A 133 -5.41 2.40 22.97
CA VAL A 133 -5.77 0.98 22.85
C VAL A 133 -7.07 0.81 22.05
N PHE A 134 -8.13 1.54 22.41
CA PHE A 134 -9.40 1.46 21.69
C PHE A 134 -9.26 1.89 20.22
N CYS A 135 -8.54 2.97 19.95
CA CYS A 135 -8.30 3.44 18.58
C CYS A 135 -7.47 2.41 17.77
N ALA A 136 -6.39 1.90 18.35
CA ALA A 136 -5.54 0.90 17.70
C ALA A 136 -6.33 -0.38 17.36
N LEU A 137 -7.09 -0.91 18.33
CA LEU A 137 -7.92 -2.10 18.13
C LEU A 137 -9.01 -1.87 17.08
N GLY A 138 -9.69 -0.72 17.11
CA GLY A 138 -10.70 -0.38 16.10
C GLY A 138 -10.12 -0.35 14.69
N ASN A 139 -8.96 0.28 14.51
CA ASN A 139 -8.26 0.32 13.22
C ASN A 139 -7.77 -1.08 12.77
N MET A 140 -7.24 -1.88 13.70
CA MET A 140 -6.83 -3.26 13.40
C MET A 140 -8.03 -4.12 12.97
N LEU A 141 -9.17 -4.02 13.63
CA LEU A 141 -10.40 -4.73 13.27
C LEU A 141 -10.90 -4.31 11.89
N TYR A 142 -10.90 -3.01 11.61
CA TYR A 142 -11.24 -2.49 10.29
C TYR A 142 -10.34 -3.09 9.20
N LEU A 143 -9.02 -3.11 9.42
CA LEU A 143 -8.04 -3.63 8.47
C LEU A 143 -8.16 -5.13 8.26
N VAL A 144 -8.45 -5.90 9.31
CA VAL A 144 -8.78 -7.33 9.17
C VAL A 144 -10.02 -7.50 8.28
N GLY A 145 -11.07 -6.70 8.52
CA GLY A 145 -12.27 -6.69 7.66
C GLY A 145 -11.95 -6.37 6.20
N PHE A 146 -11.07 -5.40 5.95
CA PHE A 146 -10.58 -5.08 4.61
C PHE A 146 -9.90 -6.29 3.95
N PHE A 147 -8.95 -6.94 4.62
CA PHE A 147 -8.22 -8.09 4.04
C PHE A 147 -9.11 -9.33 3.86
N MET A 148 -10.16 -9.51 4.67
CA MET A 148 -11.17 -10.56 4.45
C MET A 148 -12.00 -10.33 3.18
N GLN A 149 -12.15 -9.06 2.78
CA GLN A 149 -12.99 -8.65 1.66
C GLN A 149 -12.16 -8.06 0.51
N GLU A 150 -10.86 -8.32 0.46
CA GLU A 150 -9.94 -7.70 -0.50
C GLU A 150 -10.38 -7.87 -1.95
N LYS A 151 -10.98 -9.02 -2.31
CA LYS A 151 -11.55 -9.25 -3.65
C LYS A 151 -12.55 -8.20 -4.12
N HIS A 152 -13.22 -7.50 -3.21
CA HIS A 152 -14.14 -6.41 -3.59
C HIS A 152 -13.36 -5.15 -3.99
N TYR A 153 -12.16 -4.95 -3.45
CA TYR A 153 -11.29 -3.84 -3.83
C TYR A 153 -10.86 -3.92 -5.30
N THR A 154 -10.68 -5.12 -5.87
CA THR A 154 -10.37 -5.24 -7.31
C THR A 154 -11.51 -4.81 -8.24
N SER A 155 -12.68 -4.51 -7.67
CA SER A 155 -13.86 -4.05 -8.40
C SER A 155 -14.15 -2.55 -8.17
N THR A 156 -13.24 -1.80 -7.52
CA THR A 156 -13.42 -0.36 -7.26
C THR A 156 -12.95 0.49 -8.44
N ILE A 157 -13.32 1.77 -8.42
CA ILE A 157 -12.95 2.76 -9.44
C ILE A 157 -11.43 2.91 -9.58
N ASP A 158 -10.68 2.90 -8.46
CA ASP A 158 -9.21 2.99 -8.43
C ASP A 158 -8.52 1.93 -9.31
N ILE A 159 -9.12 0.74 -9.35
CA ILE A 159 -8.58 -0.40 -10.10
C ILE A 159 -9.12 -0.41 -11.53
N ILE A 160 -10.41 -0.16 -11.73
CA ILE A 160 -11.04 -0.35 -13.04
C ILE A 160 -10.79 0.82 -13.99
N GLU A 161 -10.84 2.06 -13.50
CA GLU A 161 -10.96 3.26 -14.33
C GLU A 161 -9.80 4.24 -14.17
N ASP A 162 -9.40 4.53 -12.93
CA ASP A 162 -8.37 5.53 -12.68
C ASP A 162 -7.03 5.04 -13.22
N SER A 163 -6.16 5.93 -13.73
CA SER A 163 -4.80 5.55 -14.12
C SER A 163 -3.82 5.81 -12.98
N ALA A 164 -2.76 5.00 -12.93
CA ALA A 164 -1.62 5.21 -12.03
C ALA A 164 -0.51 6.02 -12.71
#